data_AF-A0A7Y3XPC6-F1
#
_entry.id   AF-A0A7Y3XPC6-F1
#
_cell.length_a   1.000
_cell.length_b   1.000
_cell.length_c   1.000
_cell.angle_alpha   90.00
_cell.angle_beta   90.00
_cell.angle_gamma   90.00
#
_symmetry.space_group_name_H-M   'P 1'
#
loop_
_entity.id
_entity.type
_entity.pdbx_description
1 polymer ?
#
loop_
_entity_poly.entity_id
_entity_poly.type
_entity_poly.pdbx_seq_one_letter_code
_entity_poly.pdbx_strand_id
1 'polypeptide(L)'
;MSDIQRYITQEGWTDTATWLIILREDFDTVQTALADLDAWGENSKRYADMFLTIRHETVHFWHAISTAFLYSYSCNYVQFCIEAINSIRQGGKSYGDIPYTEFQGNFRELTELLLSPSAPIRTIDVIEGCAVLCSYRMNLSSASHQGFLHHLNQHHSGQQEYRSAYLRATEILGEDAFDLFAPACYLALQGDNPGRNLESIFLCARDGLHSFPDTFITEDPLSYLLEVTSMPEEGCFPSVIRKQMPQGYFSHPILQPYIEKIAQTSHLRLADIFARPYIYKDKAHPSKEIGDFLLEISPPLNLYSGRAGVLMGLGQKLGKDYGIIIHHLTTLVSLVDRLVFDIRQEMICPHQQCPVYKTNLCQRYLAFPLDDYRKCKFSELLNGLRLGNLLNAKL
;
A
#
# COMPACT_ATOMS: atom_id res chain seq x y z
N MET A 1 -19.12 14.51 -6.88
CA MET A 1 -17.81 13.83 -6.86
C MET A 1 -18.12 12.40 -6.51
N SER A 2 -17.80 11.44 -7.38
CA SER A 2 -17.86 10.02 -6.99
C SER A 2 -17.01 9.89 -5.75
N ASP A 3 -17.59 9.37 -4.66
CA ASP A 3 -16.85 9.07 -3.44
C ASP A 3 -15.55 8.39 -3.85
N ILE A 4 -14.42 8.97 -3.49
CA ILE A 4 -13.14 8.25 -3.52
C ILE A 4 -13.37 7.13 -2.50
N GLN A 5 -13.89 6.00 -2.97
CA GLN A 5 -13.96 4.78 -2.20
C GLN A 5 -12.52 4.46 -1.88
N ARG A 6 -12.09 4.84 -0.68
CA ARG A 6 -10.98 4.16 -0.02
C ARG A 6 -11.33 2.69 -0.13
N TYR A 7 -10.40 1.90 -0.64
CA TYR A 7 -10.53 0.46 -0.76
C TYR A 7 -10.68 -0.11 0.64
N ILE A 8 -11.92 -0.17 1.10
CA ILE A 8 -12.32 -0.79 2.34
C ILE A 8 -12.77 -2.17 1.93
N THR A 9 -11.90 -3.17 2.09
CA THR A 9 -12.40 -4.54 2.14
C THR A 9 -13.21 -4.68 3.43
N GLN A 10 -14.11 -5.67 3.50
CA GLN A 10 -14.91 -5.85 4.73
C GLN A 10 -14.00 -6.19 5.92
N GLU A 11 -12.80 -6.72 5.65
CA GLU A 11 -11.82 -7.23 6.60
C GLU A 11 -10.67 -6.27 6.92
N GLY A 12 -10.40 -5.25 6.10
CA GLY A 12 -9.30 -4.30 6.34
C GLY A 12 -9.13 -3.23 5.25
N TRP A 13 -8.12 -2.38 5.43
CA TRP A 13 -7.67 -1.42 4.42
C TRP A 13 -6.26 -0.93 4.72
N THR A 14 -5.50 -0.59 3.68
CA THR A 14 -4.28 0.22 3.80
C THR A 14 -4.55 1.67 3.41
N ASP A 15 -4.05 2.57 4.24
CA ASP A 15 -3.96 3.98 3.91
C ASP A 15 -2.70 4.23 3.08
N THR A 16 -2.82 4.54 1.79
CA THR A 16 -1.69 4.68 0.84
C THR A 16 -0.70 5.79 1.19
N ALA A 17 -1.02 6.66 2.14
CA ALA A 17 -0.12 7.72 2.61
C ALA A 17 0.68 7.30 3.83
N THR A 18 0.18 6.33 4.60
CA THR A 18 0.84 5.86 5.82
C THR A 18 1.28 4.41 5.75
N TRP A 19 0.81 3.72 4.72
CA TRP A 19 0.94 2.30 4.47
C TRP A 19 0.66 1.44 5.70
N LEU A 20 -0.16 1.98 6.60
CA LEU A 20 -0.63 1.27 7.76
C LEU A 20 -1.75 0.33 7.34
N ILE A 21 -1.51 -0.96 7.49
CA ILE A 21 -2.53 -1.99 7.31
C ILE A 21 -3.41 -1.98 8.56
N ILE A 22 -4.69 -1.67 8.39
CA ILE A 22 -5.70 -1.72 9.44
C ILE A 22 -6.60 -2.91 9.17
N LEU A 23 -6.53 -3.91 10.04
CA LEU A 23 -7.42 -5.06 10.02
C LEU A 23 -8.62 -4.82 10.93
N ARG A 24 -9.80 -5.29 10.53
CA ARG A 24 -11.03 -5.32 11.35
C ARG A 24 -11.13 -6.61 12.14
N GLU A 25 -10.00 -7.04 12.68
CA GLU A 25 -9.85 -8.29 13.41
C GLU A 25 -9.23 -8.01 14.78
N ASP A 26 -9.65 -8.75 15.81
CA ASP A 26 -9.06 -8.63 17.14
C ASP A 26 -7.70 -9.35 17.19
N PHE A 27 -6.83 -8.86 18.09
CA PHE A 27 -5.48 -9.39 18.25
C PHE A 27 -5.43 -10.90 18.51
N ASP A 28 -6.34 -11.42 19.33
CA ASP A 28 -6.34 -12.84 19.70
C ASP A 28 -6.67 -13.69 18.47
N THR A 29 -7.66 -13.28 17.67
CA THR A 29 -8.00 -13.91 16.38
C THR A 29 -6.80 -13.93 15.43
N VAL A 30 -6.09 -12.81 15.27
CA VAL A 30 -4.89 -12.73 14.42
C VAL A 30 -3.77 -13.64 14.95
N GLN A 31 -3.53 -13.62 16.27
CA GLN A 31 -2.49 -14.41 16.90
C GLN A 31 -2.76 -15.92 16.77
N THR A 32 -4.01 -16.35 16.99
CA THR A 32 -4.42 -17.75 16.79
C THR A 32 -4.22 -18.18 15.34
N ALA A 33 -4.68 -17.36 14.39
CA ALA A 33 -4.55 -17.66 12.96
C ALA A 33 -3.08 -17.79 12.50
N LEU A 34 -2.17 -17.02 13.11
CA LEU A 34 -0.73 -17.07 12.84
C LEU A 34 -0.03 -18.26 13.51
N ALA A 35 -0.50 -18.68 14.68
CA ALA A 35 0.16 -19.70 15.49
C ALA A 35 -0.25 -21.13 15.13
N ASP A 36 -1.47 -21.33 14.64
CA ASP A 36 -2.05 -22.66 14.46
C ASP A 36 -2.86 -22.75 13.15
N LEU A 37 -2.26 -23.41 12.14
CA LEU A 37 -2.93 -23.69 10.87
C LEU A 37 -4.00 -24.79 11.01
N ASP A 38 -3.89 -25.65 12.02
CA ASP A 38 -4.86 -26.73 12.28
C ASP A 38 -6.11 -26.18 12.99
N ALA A 39 -5.99 -25.05 13.70
CA ALA A 39 -7.12 -24.32 14.28
C ALA A 39 -8.06 -23.67 13.23
N TRP A 40 -7.74 -23.78 11.93
CA TRP A 40 -8.54 -23.13 10.89
C TRP A 40 -9.95 -23.70 10.81
N GLY A 41 -10.17 -25.01 10.98
CA GLY A 41 -11.49 -25.65 11.16
C GLY A 41 -12.70 -24.89 10.58
N GLU A 42 -13.66 -24.52 11.44
CA GLU A 42 -14.88 -23.76 11.10
C GLU A 42 -14.61 -22.28 10.74
N ASN A 43 -13.47 -21.71 11.18
CA ASN A 43 -13.08 -20.32 10.92
C ASN A 43 -12.22 -20.15 9.65
N SER A 44 -12.04 -21.22 8.88
CA SER A 44 -11.05 -21.30 7.80
C SER A 44 -11.27 -20.22 6.74
N LYS A 45 -12.54 -19.92 6.44
CA LYS A 45 -12.89 -18.82 5.53
C LYS A 45 -12.47 -17.45 6.07
N ARG A 46 -12.81 -17.13 7.33
CA ARG A 46 -12.46 -15.84 7.95
C ARG A 46 -10.94 -15.65 8.01
N TYR A 47 -10.20 -16.69 8.39
CA TYR A 47 -8.74 -16.63 8.40
C TYR A 47 -8.16 -16.51 7.00
N ALA A 48 -8.70 -17.23 6.01
CA ALA A 48 -8.27 -17.10 4.62
C ALA A 48 -8.48 -15.68 4.10
N ASP A 49 -9.64 -15.08 4.32
CA ASP A 49 -9.97 -13.71 3.90
C ASP A 49 -9.05 -12.68 4.58
N MET A 50 -8.77 -12.84 5.87
CA MET A 50 -7.82 -12.03 6.61
C MET A 50 -6.39 -12.15 6.05
N PHE A 51 -5.90 -13.37 5.81
CA PHE A 51 -4.56 -13.59 5.26
C PHE A 51 -4.43 -13.07 3.84
N LEU A 52 -5.45 -13.23 3.01
CA LEU A 52 -5.51 -12.63 1.68
C LEU A 52 -5.38 -11.11 1.78
N THR A 53 -6.14 -10.47 2.67
CA THR A 53 -6.07 -9.03 2.92
C THR A 53 -4.67 -8.59 3.36
N ILE A 54 -4.08 -9.26 4.36
CA ILE A 54 -2.72 -8.93 4.83
C ILE A 54 -1.71 -9.04 3.68
N ARG A 55 -1.81 -10.08 2.84
CA ARG A 55 -0.89 -10.28 1.71
C ARG A 55 -1.10 -9.27 0.60
N HIS A 56 -2.35 -8.96 0.24
CA HIS A 56 -2.69 -7.91 -0.72
C HIS A 56 -2.04 -6.59 -0.32
N GLU A 57 -2.24 -6.21 0.93
CA GLU A 57 -1.73 -4.96 1.48
C GLU A 57 -0.21 -4.96 1.69
N THR A 58 0.38 -6.14 1.90
CA THR A 58 1.83 -6.30 1.90
C THR A 58 2.43 -6.07 0.51
N VAL A 59 1.77 -6.53 -0.56
CA VAL A 59 2.22 -6.32 -1.95
C VAL A 59 2.16 -4.83 -2.29
N HIS A 60 1.09 -4.15 -1.91
CA HIS A 60 0.96 -2.70 -1.95
C HIS A 60 2.16 -1.98 -1.30
N PHE A 61 2.49 -2.32 -0.06
CA PHE A 61 3.65 -1.77 0.62
C PHE A 61 4.97 -2.05 -0.11
N TRP A 62 5.14 -3.29 -0.60
CA TRP A 62 6.32 -3.66 -1.37
C TRP A 62 6.43 -2.87 -2.67
N HIS A 63 5.34 -2.64 -3.39
CA HIS A 63 5.37 -1.75 -4.55
C HIS A 63 5.80 -0.33 -4.14
N ALA A 64 5.32 0.20 -3.01
CA ALA A 64 5.67 1.55 -2.55
C ALA A 64 7.16 1.75 -2.23
N ILE A 65 7.82 0.73 -1.67
CA ILE A 65 9.26 0.80 -1.35
C ILE A 65 10.16 0.36 -2.51
N SER A 66 9.58 -0.22 -3.58
CA SER A 66 10.34 -0.83 -4.68
C SER A 66 10.02 -0.25 -6.07
N THR A 67 9.07 0.69 -6.20
CA THR A 67 8.69 1.29 -7.49
C THR A 67 8.67 2.81 -7.42
N ALA A 68 9.16 3.46 -8.47
CA ALA A 68 9.30 4.92 -8.51
C ALA A 68 7.95 5.65 -8.46
N PHE A 69 6.93 5.14 -9.16
CA PHE A 69 5.61 5.77 -9.22
C PHE A 69 4.96 5.82 -7.83
N LEU A 70 4.84 4.68 -7.14
CA LEU A 70 4.14 4.62 -5.87
C LEU A 70 4.90 5.30 -4.74
N TYR A 71 6.24 5.27 -4.77
CA TYR A 71 7.03 6.05 -3.84
C TYR A 71 6.74 7.56 -3.98
N SER A 72 6.84 8.07 -5.21
CA SER A 72 6.58 9.49 -5.53
C SER A 72 5.16 9.90 -5.16
N TYR A 73 4.18 9.04 -5.49
CA TYR A 73 2.77 9.24 -5.12
C TYR A 73 2.60 9.38 -3.60
N SER A 74 3.22 8.47 -2.83
CA SER A 74 3.15 8.47 -1.36
C SER A 74 3.78 9.73 -0.77
N CYS A 75 4.96 10.13 -1.25
CA CYS A 75 5.65 11.34 -0.81
C CYS A 75 4.79 12.58 -1.05
N ASN A 76 4.25 12.73 -2.25
CA ASN A 76 3.40 13.88 -2.60
C ASN A 76 2.13 13.94 -1.74
N TYR A 77 1.49 12.79 -1.51
CA TYR A 77 0.30 12.74 -0.67
C TYR A 77 0.60 13.22 0.76
N VAL A 78 1.67 12.69 1.38
CA VAL A 78 2.08 13.10 2.73
C VAL A 78 2.47 14.58 2.77
N GLN A 79 3.20 15.05 1.76
CA GLN A 79 3.58 16.46 1.65
C GLN A 79 2.34 17.36 1.62
N PHE A 80 1.34 17.04 0.78
CA PHE A 80 0.09 17.81 0.72
C PHE A 80 -0.68 17.78 2.04
N CYS A 81 -0.65 16.66 2.76
CA CYS A 81 -1.22 16.61 4.10
C CYS A 81 -0.50 17.57 5.06
N ILE A 82 0.84 17.59 5.05
CA ILE A 82 1.64 18.50 5.89
C ILE A 82 1.37 19.97 5.53
N GLU A 83 1.31 20.29 4.24
CA GLU A 83 1.01 21.64 3.74
C GLU A 83 -0.39 22.11 4.16
N ALA A 84 -1.40 21.24 4.07
CA ALA A 84 -2.76 21.53 4.51
C ALA A 84 -2.80 21.86 6.01
N ILE A 85 -2.17 21.04 6.85
CA ILE A 85 -2.11 21.27 8.31
C ILE A 85 -1.38 22.56 8.65
N ASN A 86 -0.23 22.81 8.03
CA ASN A 86 0.55 24.03 8.27
C ASN A 86 -0.23 25.28 7.85
N SER A 87 -0.92 25.23 6.71
CA SER A 87 -1.75 26.32 6.21
C SER A 87 -2.94 26.60 7.11
N ILE A 88 -3.58 25.57 7.68
CA ILE A 88 -4.67 25.72 8.66
C ILE A 88 -4.13 26.36 9.94
N ARG A 89 -2.98 25.90 10.42
CA ARG A 89 -2.34 26.42 11.64
C ARG A 89 -1.96 27.90 11.52
N GLN A 90 -1.49 28.32 10.35
CA GLN A 90 -1.03 29.69 10.11
C GLN A 90 -2.17 30.64 9.67
N GLY A 91 -3.17 30.12 8.97
CA GLY A 91 -4.17 30.91 8.26
C GLY A 91 -5.36 31.42 9.08
N GLY A 92 -5.38 31.24 10.40
CA GLY A 92 -6.50 31.66 11.26
C GLY A 92 -7.84 31.02 10.88
N LYS A 93 -7.81 29.87 10.19
CA LYS A 93 -9.00 29.20 9.66
C LYS A 93 -9.90 28.68 10.78
N SER A 94 -11.20 28.84 10.61
CA SER A 94 -12.20 28.36 11.58
C SER A 94 -12.67 26.96 11.22
N TYR A 95 -13.01 26.14 12.23
CA TYR A 95 -13.72 24.88 12.01
C TYR A 95 -15.09 25.05 11.31
N GLY A 96 -15.61 26.29 11.21
CA GLY A 96 -16.79 26.61 10.42
C GLY A 96 -16.55 26.53 8.90
N ASP A 97 -15.30 26.63 8.46
CA ASP A 97 -14.91 26.72 7.05
C ASP A 97 -14.64 25.34 6.42
N ILE A 98 -14.87 24.25 7.16
CA ILE A 98 -14.73 22.87 6.68
C ILE A 98 -15.91 22.52 5.75
N PRO A 99 -15.66 21.95 4.55
CA PRO A 99 -14.36 21.52 4.03
C PRO A 99 -13.52 22.65 3.43
N TYR A 100 -12.19 22.57 3.64
CA TYR A 100 -11.21 23.49 3.04
C TYR A 100 -10.95 23.13 1.57
N THR A 101 -11.89 23.51 0.72
CA THR A 101 -11.93 23.18 -0.72
C THR A 101 -10.69 23.59 -1.49
N GLU A 102 -9.97 24.62 -1.03
CA GLU A 102 -8.73 25.12 -1.63
C GLU A 102 -7.60 24.08 -1.65
N PHE A 103 -7.61 23.08 -0.76
CA PHE A 103 -6.63 21.99 -0.79
C PHE A 103 -7.06 20.84 -1.70
N GLN A 104 -8.33 20.76 -2.11
CA GLN A 104 -8.84 19.63 -2.88
C GLN A 104 -8.19 19.51 -4.26
N GLY A 105 -7.68 20.59 -4.84
CA GLY A 105 -7.02 20.59 -6.16
C GLY A 105 -5.83 19.63 -6.20
N ASN A 106 -4.88 19.80 -5.29
CA ASN A 106 -3.66 18.99 -5.22
C ASN A 106 -3.96 17.49 -5.03
N PHE A 107 -4.91 17.16 -4.15
CA PHE A 107 -5.29 15.75 -3.94
C PHE A 107 -6.09 15.18 -5.12
N ARG A 108 -6.87 16.00 -5.81
CA ARG A 108 -7.57 15.60 -7.03
C ARG A 108 -6.57 15.26 -8.12
N GLU A 109 -5.55 16.09 -8.32
CA GLU A 109 -4.48 15.83 -9.29
C GLU A 109 -3.76 14.51 -8.98
N LEU A 110 -3.44 14.22 -7.71
CA LEU A 110 -2.91 12.91 -7.33
C LEU A 110 -3.88 11.78 -7.66
N THR A 111 -5.15 11.92 -7.30
CA THR A 111 -6.17 10.91 -7.58
C THR A 111 -6.31 10.66 -9.08
N GLU A 112 -6.20 11.71 -9.90
CA GLU A 112 -6.22 11.62 -11.35
C GLU A 112 -5.05 10.82 -11.92
N LEU A 113 -3.87 10.82 -11.26
CA LEU A 113 -2.76 9.94 -11.65
C LEU A 113 -3.12 8.45 -11.53
N LEU A 114 -3.86 8.06 -10.48
CA LEU A 114 -4.32 6.68 -10.30
C LEU A 114 -5.37 6.29 -11.34
N LEU A 115 -6.23 7.24 -11.72
CA LEU A 115 -7.29 7.04 -12.70
C LEU A 115 -6.80 7.22 -14.16
N SER A 116 -5.55 7.62 -14.35
CA SER A 116 -4.92 7.84 -15.65
C SER A 116 -4.12 6.61 -16.08
N PRO A 117 -4.08 6.28 -17.39
CA PRO A 117 -4.90 6.84 -18.46
C PRO A 117 -6.35 6.33 -18.34
N SER A 118 -7.31 7.04 -18.94
CA SER A 118 -8.74 6.69 -18.84
C SER A 118 -9.11 5.31 -19.43
N ALA A 119 -8.30 4.77 -20.34
CA ALA A 119 -8.44 3.46 -20.96
C ALA A 119 -7.15 3.08 -21.72
N PRO A 120 -6.89 1.78 -22.01
CA PRO A 120 -7.67 0.61 -21.60
C PRO A 120 -7.32 0.08 -20.20
N ILE A 121 -6.16 0.46 -19.66
CA ILE A 121 -5.71 0.08 -18.31
C ILE A 121 -5.38 1.37 -17.57
N ARG A 122 -6.03 1.61 -16.43
CA ARG A 122 -5.70 2.72 -15.52
C ARG A 122 -4.56 2.29 -14.60
N THR A 123 -3.83 3.25 -14.04
CA THR A 123 -2.76 2.97 -13.08
C THR A 123 -3.25 2.17 -11.87
N ILE A 124 -4.45 2.47 -11.38
CA ILE A 124 -5.07 1.72 -10.28
C ILE A 124 -5.32 0.25 -10.62
N ASP A 125 -5.62 -0.05 -11.89
CA ASP A 125 -5.84 -1.42 -12.34
C ASP A 125 -4.52 -2.22 -12.32
N VAL A 126 -3.38 -1.56 -12.57
CA VAL A 126 -2.03 -2.15 -12.47
C VAL A 126 -1.70 -2.48 -11.03
N ILE A 127 -1.92 -1.52 -10.13
CA ILE A 127 -1.58 -1.63 -8.70
C ILE A 127 -2.39 -2.76 -8.07
N GLU A 128 -3.72 -2.67 -8.18
CA GLU A 128 -4.64 -3.56 -7.50
C GLU A 128 -4.65 -4.95 -8.14
N GLY A 129 -4.68 -5.04 -9.48
CA GLY A 129 -4.63 -6.31 -10.18
C GLY A 129 -3.37 -7.11 -9.82
N CYS A 130 -2.21 -6.44 -9.69
CA CYS A 130 -0.96 -7.09 -9.28
C CYS A 130 -1.03 -7.59 -7.84
N ALA A 131 -1.59 -6.79 -6.92
CA ALA A 131 -1.77 -7.19 -5.53
C ALA A 131 -2.71 -8.39 -5.37
N VAL A 132 -3.81 -8.44 -6.14
CA VAL A 132 -4.73 -9.58 -6.16
C VAL A 132 -4.04 -10.85 -6.69
N LEU A 133 -3.30 -10.77 -7.82
CA LEU A 133 -2.58 -11.95 -8.33
C LEU A 133 -1.52 -12.44 -7.35
N CYS A 134 -0.70 -11.53 -6.83
CA CYS A 134 0.38 -11.89 -5.90
C CYS A 134 -0.17 -12.50 -4.60
N SER A 135 -1.22 -11.91 -4.02
CA SER A 135 -1.86 -12.45 -2.81
C SER A 135 -2.52 -13.81 -3.06
N TYR A 136 -3.16 -14.01 -4.22
CA TYR A 136 -3.68 -15.31 -4.65
C TYR A 136 -2.57 -16.37 -4.76
N ARG A 137 -1.48 -16.07 -5.49
CA ARG A 137 -0.34 -16.99 -5.67
C ARG A 137 0.38 -17.28 -4.36
N MET A 138 0.42 -16.31 -3.43
CA MET A 138 0.96 -16.57 -2.09
C MET A 138 0.10 -17.58 -1.32
N ASN A 139 -1.23 -17.53 -1.44
CA ASN A 139 -2.11 -18.33 -0.57
C ASN A 139 -2.44 -19.72 -1.11
N LEU A 140 -2.05 -20.05 -2.35
CA LEU A 140 -2.37 -21.33 -2.98
C LEU A 140 -1.13 -22.01 -3.56
N SER A 141 -0.83 -23.21 -3.08
CA SER A 141 0.31 -24.02 -3.54
C SER A 141 0.16 -24.53 -4.97
N SER A 142 -1.07 -24.70 -5.45
CA SER A 142 -1.41 -25.16 -6.81
C SER A 142 -2.08 -24.05 -7.65
N ALA A 143 -1.60 -22.82 -7.49
CA ALA A 143 -2.11 -21.67 -8.24
C ALA A 143 -1.92 -21.88 -9.75
N SER A 144 -2.94 -21.55 -10.55
CA SER A 144 -2.94 -21.66 -12.01
C SER A 144 -3.69 -20.50 -12.65
N HIS A 145 -3.46 -20.27 -13.94
CA HIS A 145 -4.15 -19.28 -14.75
C HIS A 145 -5.69 -19.43 -14.66
N GLN A 146 -6.21 -20.62 -14.96
CA GLN A 146 -7.65 -20.90 -14.92
C GLN A 146 -8.24 -20.77 -13.51
N GLY A 147 -7.50 -21.24 -12.49
CA GLY A 147 -7.90 -21.06 -11.09
C GLY A 147 -8.00 -19.59 -10.70
N PHE A 148 -7.09 -18.76 -11.20
CA PHE A 148 -7.11 -17.33 -10.92
C PHE A 148 -8.24 -16.60 -11.65
N LEU A 149 -8.51 -16.92 -12.92
CA LEU A 149 -9.68 -16.39 -13.63
C LEU A 149 -10.99 -16.76 -12.92
N HIS A 150 -11.09 -17.99 -12.40
CA HIS A 150 -12.22 -18.42 -11.59
C HIS A 150 -12.34 -17.60 -10.30
N HIS A 151 -11.23 -17.40 -9.59
CA HIS A 151 -11.17 -16.59 -8.38
C HIS A 151 -11.63 -15.14 -8.64
N LEU A 152 -11.14 -14.48 -9.70
CA LEU A 152 -11.57 -13.13 -10.09
C LEU A 152 -13.08 -13.05 -10.36
N ASN A 153 -13.65 -14.06 -11.02
CA ASN A 153 -15.08 -14.08 -11.33
C ASN A 153 -15.95 -14.36 -10.10
N GLN A 154 -15.48 -15.17 -9.16
CA GLN A 154 -16.24 -15.49 -7.95
C GLN A 154 -16.18 -14.39 -6.89
N HIS A 155 -14.99 -13.84 -6.64
CA HIS A 155 -14.76 -12.95 -5.51
C HIS A 155 -14.72 -11.48 -5.89
N HIS A 156 -14.43 -11.15 -7.15
CA HIS A 156 -14.12 -9.78 -7.57
C HIS A 156 -14.94 -9.31 -8.79
N SER A 157 -16.06 -9.98 -9.12
CA SER A 157 -16.86 -9.68 -10.33
C SER A 157 -17.32 -8.22 -10.46
N GLY A 158 -17.49 -7.49 -9.36
CA GLY A 158 -17.86 -6.07 -9.34
C GLY A 158 -16.68 -5.09 -9.24
N GLN A 159 -15.44 -5.56 -9.10
CA GLN A 159 -14.25 -4.75 -8.84
C GLN A 159 -13.40 -4.67 -10.10
N GLN A 160 -13.58 -3.61 -10.89
CA GLN A 160 -12.91 -3.47 -12.19
C GLN A 160 -11.40 -3.33 -12.03
N GLU A 161 -10.94 -2.56 -11.06
CA GLU A 161 -9.54 -2.38 -10.71
C GLU A 161 -8.79 -3.69 -10.42
N TYR A 162 -9.48 -4.72 -9.95
CA TYR A 162 -8.87 -6.02 -9.65
C TYR A 162 -8.74 -6.89 -10.90
N ARG A 163 -9.49 -6.57 -11.95
CA ARG A 163 -9.72 -7.46 -13.10
C ARG A 163 -9.18 -6.89 -14.40
N SER A 164 -9.39 -5.61 -14.67
CA SER A 164 -9.20 -4.99 -15.99
C SER A 164 -7.79 -5.22 -16.54
N ALA A 165 -6.75 -4.95 -15.76
CA ALA A 165 -5.36 -5.13 -16.20
C ALA A 165 -5.04 -6.61 -16.49
N TYR A 166 -5.49 -7.53 -15.63
CA TYR A 166 -5.20 -8.97 -15.80
C TYR A 166 -5.99 -9.59 -16.95
N LEU A 167 -7.26 -9.21 -17.12
CA LEU A 167 -8.07 -9.65 -18.26
C LEU A 167 -7.46 -9.13 -19.57
N ARG A 168 -7.00 -7.87 -19.58
CA ARG A 168 -6.29 -7.32 -20.73
C ARG A 168 -4.97 -8.05 -21.02
N ALA A 169 -4.23 -8.44 -19.99
CA ALA A 169 -3.04 -9.27 -20.15
C ALA A 169 -3.40 -10.63 -20.76
N THR A 170 -4.47 -11.26 -20.28
CA THR A 170 -4.97 -12.56 -20.77
C THR A 170 -5.41 -12.47 -22.24
N GLU A 171 -6.05 -11.37 -22.66
CA GLU A 171 -6.42 -11.14 -24.06
C GLU A 171 -5.20 -11.07 -24.99
N ILE A 172 -4.07 -10.50 -24.51
CA ILE A 172 -2.88 -10.25 -25.33
C ILE A 172 -1.90 -11.44 -25.29
N LEU A 173 -1.72 -12.04 -24.12
CA LEU A 173 -0.68 -13.03 -23.81
C LEU A 173 -1.23 -14.44 -23.61
N GLY A 174 -2.55 -14.64 -23.54
CA GLY A 174 -3.13 -15.93 -23.22
C GLY A 174 -2.75 -16.41 -21.82
N GLU A 175 -2.37 -17.69 -21.69
CA GLU A 175 -2.04 -18.29 -20.39
C GLU A 175 -0.72 -17.76 -19.80
N ASP A 176 0.21 -17.28 -20.65
CA ASP A 176 1.49 -16.69 -20.22
C ASP A 176 1.30 -15.44 -19.35
N ALA A 177 0.12 -14.80 -19.42
CA ALA A 177 -0.26 -13.71 -18.53
C ALA A 177 -0.11 -14.11 -17.05
N PHE A 178 -0.30 -15.37 -16.68
CA PHE A 178 -0.19 -15.81 -15.29
C PHE A 178 1.22 -15.64 -14.69
N ASP A 179 2.27 -15.82 -15.51
CA ASP A 179 3.66 -15.68 -15.07
C ASP A 179 4.27 -14.31 -15.41
N LEU A 180 3.80 -13.67 -16.48
CA LEU A 180 4.31 -12.38 -16.93
C LEU A 180 3.65 -11.17 -16.27
N PHE A 181 2.42 -11.30 -15.75
CA PHE A 181 1.65 -10.14 -15.31
C PHE A 181 2.29 -9.39 -14.13
N ALA A 182 2.67 -10.07 -13.05
CA ALA A 182 3.25 -9.40 -11.88
C ALA A 182 4.61 -8.72 -12.21
N PRO A 183 5.56 -9.38 -12.91
CA PRO A 183 6.76 -8.72 -13.43
C PRO A 183 6.47 -7.54 -14.35
N ALA A 184 5.49 -7.64 -15.24
CA ALA A 184 5.12 -6.54 -16.13
C ALA A 184 4.54 -5.35 -15.36
N CYS A 185 3.68 -5.60 -14.36
CA CYS A 185 3.17 -4.56 -13.46
C CYS A 185 4.30 -3.88 -12.69
N TYR A 186 5.25 -4.66 -12.17
CA TYR A 186 6.43 -4.13 -11.48
C TYR A 186 7.24 -3.18 -12.37
N LEU A 187 7.51 -3.57 -13.63
CA LEU A 187 8.20 -2.72 -14.61
C LEU A 187 7.38 -1.46 -14.95
N ALA A 188 6.08 -1.61 -15.17
CA ALA A 188 5.19 -0.51 -15.51
C ALA A 188 5.16 0.58 -14.42
N LEU A 189 5.17 0.16 -13.15
CA LEU A 189 5.20 1.03 -11.96
C LEU A 189 6.52 1.78 -11.77
N GLN A 190 7.57 1.50 -12.55
CA GLN A 190 8.80 2.29 -12.55
C GLN A 190 8.68 3.60 -13.34
N GLY A 191 7.64 3.76 -14.16
CA GLY A 191 7.41 4.97 -14.96
C GLY A 191 6.23 5.83 -14.50
N ASP A 192 6.09 7.00 -15.10
CA ASP A 192 5.09 8.01 -14.70
C ASP A 192 3.66 7.70 -15.13
N ASN A 193 3.48 6.75 -16.05
CA ASN A 193 2.17 6.33 -16.55
C ASN A 193 2.06 4.78 -16.59
N PRO A 194 1.90 4.14 -15.41
CA PRO A 194 1.90 2.68 -15.32
C PRO A 194 0.87 2.00 -16.23
N GLY A 195 -0.35 2.55 -16.33
CA GLY A 195 -1.38 1.96 -17.20
C GLY A 195 -0.97 1.89 -18.68
N ARG A 196 -0.40 2.97 -19.23
CA ARG A 196 0.10 2.99 -20.62
C ARG A 196 1.34 2.13 -20.79
N ASN A 197 2.26 2.18 -19.83
CA ASN A 197 3.49 1.40 -19.87
C ASN A 197 3.19 -0.10 -19.88
N LEU A 198 2.23 -0.54 -19.07
CA LEU A 198 1.86 -1.96 -18.97
C LEU A 198 1.34 -2.51 -20.30
N GLU A 199 0.47 -1.78 -20.99
CA GLU A 199 -0.01 -2.21 -22.31
C GLU A 199 1.13 -2.34 -23.32
N SER A 200 2.08 -1.39 -23.33
CA SER A 200 3.26 -1.47 -24.18
C SER A 200 4.11 -2.71 -23.86
N ILE A 201 4.29 -3.02 -22.58
CA ILE A 201 5.05 -4.19 -22.13
C ILE A 201 4.37 -5.48 -22.61
N PHE A 202 3.04 -5.59 -22.51
CA PHE A 202 2.32 -6.76 -23.01
C PHE A 202 2.47 -6.95 -24.52
N LEU A 203 2.43 -5.87 -25.30
CA LEU A 203 2.61 -5.96 -26.75
C LEU A 203 4.04 -6.41 -27.11
N CYS A 204 5.06 -5.87 -26.45
CA CYS A 204 6.45 -6.31 -26.65
C CYS A 204 6.64 -7.78 -26.27
N ALA A 205 6.07 -8.20 -25.14
CA ALA A 205 6.11 -9.59 -24.70
C ALA A 205 5.45 -10.52 -25.74
N ARG A 206 4.22 -10.22 -26.18
CA ARG A 206 3.53 -11.00 -27.21
C ARG A 206 4.39 -11.18 -28.47
N ASP A 207 4.99 -10.10 -28.96
CA ASP A 207 5.81 -10.14 -30.18
C ASP A 207 7.12 -10.93 -29.96
N GLY A 208 7.59 -11.01 -28.71
CA GLY A 208 8.76 -11.78 -28.30
C GLY A 208 8.51 -13.26 -27.98
N LEU A 209 7.26 -13.72 -27.74
CA LEU A 209 6.96 -15.09 -27.28
C LEU A 209 7.60 -16.19 -28.15
N HIS A 210 7.63 -16.01 -29.48
CA HIS A 210 8.21 -17.00 -30.40
C HIS A 210 9.74 -16.94 -30.54
N SER A 211 10.37 -15.93 -29.92
CA SER A 211 11.81 -15.70 -30.03
C SER A 211 12.60 -16.33 -28.88
N PHE A 212 11.92 -16.79 -27.83
CA PHE A 212 12.53 -17.36 -26.63
C PHE A 212 11.94 -18.74 -26.31
N PRO A 213 12.70 -19.64 -25.66
CA PRO A 213 12.14 -20.89 -25.16
C PRO A 213 11.09 -20.63 -24.06
N ASP A 214 10.00 -21.41 -24.05
CA ASP A 214 8.95 -21.33 -23.03
C ASP A 214 9.51 -21.41 -21.59
N THR A 215 10.56 -22.22 -21.39
CA THR A 215 11.23 -22.36 -20.09
C THR A 215 11.81 -21.04 -19.58
N PHE A 216 12.31 -20.18 -20.47
CA PHE A 216 12.87 -18.88 -20.10
C PHE A 216 11.77 -17.93 -19.58
N ILE A 217 10.61 -17.95 -20.22
CA ILE A 217 9.43 -17.17 -19.84
C ILE A 217 8.96 -17.58 -18.43
N THR A 218 8.95 -18.89 -18.13
CA THR A 218 8.47 -19.38 -16.84
C THR A 218 9.49 -19.25 -15.70
N GLU A 219 10.78 -19.48 -15.98
CA GLU A 219 11.82 -19.51 -14.95
C GLU A 219 12.31 -18.09 -14.59
N ASP A 220 12.52 -17.25 -15.61
CA ASP A 220 12.99 -15.86 -15.45
C ASP A 220 12.17 -14.84 -16.27
N PRO A 221 10.86 -14.71 -15.98
CA PRO A 221 9.95 -13.79 -16.65
C PRO A 221 10.40 -12.33 -16.57
N LEU A 222 11.07 -11.91 -15.49
CA LEU A 222 11.54 -10.52 -15.39
C LEU A 222 12.68 -10.25 -16.38
N SER A 223 13.68 -11.13 -16.46
CA SER A 223 14.77 -11.00 -17.44
C SER A 223 14.23 -11.07 -18.87
N TYR A 224 13.29 -11.96 -19.14
CA TYR A 224 12.58 -12.03 -20.42
C TYR A 224 11.91 -10.69 -20.77
N LEU A 225 11.14 -10.11 -19.84
CA LEU A 225 10.46 -8.84 -20.06
C LEU A 225 11.45 -7.68 -20.30
N LEU A 226 12.56 -7.64 -19.55
CA LEU A 226 13.62 -6.65 -19.75
C LEU A 226 14.20 -6.73 -21.17
N GLU A 227 14.45 -7.95 -21.65
CA GLU A 227 15.00 -8.18 -22.98
C GLU A 227 14.04 -7.74 -24.09
N VAL A 228 12.78 -8.18 -24.06
CA VAL A 228 11.78 -7.84 -25.10
C VAL A 228 11.36 -6.37 -25.07
N THR A 229 11.45 -5.70 -23.92
CA THR A 229 11.17 -4.26 -23.80
C THR A 229 12.40 -3.39 -24.04
N SER A 230 13.59 -4.00 -24.14
CA SER A 230 14.88 -3.29 -24.16
C SER A 230 15.03 -2.31 -22.98
N MET A 231 14.40 -2.62 -21.84
CA MET A 231 14.57 -1.84 -20.62
C MET A 231 15.92 -2.19 -20.00
N PRO A 232 16.76 -1.20 -19.64
CA PRO A 232 18.00 -1.49 -18.93
C PRO A 232 17.71 -2.05 -17.54
N GLU A 233 18.52 -2.99 -17.06
CA GLU A 233 18.42 -3.49 -15.68
C GLU A 233 18.57 -2.34 -14.67
N GLU A 234 19.36 -1.30 -14.98
CA GLU A 234 19.47 -0.12 -14.15
C GLU A 234 18.19 0.73 -14.11
N GLY A 235 17.24 0.48 -15.00
CA GLY A 235 15.88 1.04 -15.00
C GLY A 235 14.94 0.33 -14.03
N CYS A 236 15.30 -0.84 -13.52
CA CYS A 236 14.62 -1.52 -12.42
C CYS A 236 15.19 -1.03 -11.08
N PHE A 237 14.32 -0.60 -10.17
CA PHE A 237 14.75 -0.14 -8.85
C PHE A 237 15.32 -1.31 -8.02
N PRO A 238 16.45 -1.18 -7.25
CA PRO A 238 16.76 -0.07 -6.34
C PRO A 238 17.71 1.07 -6.78
N SER A 239 17.96 1.27 -8.07
CA SER A 239 18.86 2.34 -8.58
C SER A 239 18.20 3.73 -8.74
N VAL A 240 16.95 3.79 -9.22
CA VAL A 240 16.12 5.00 -9.46
C VAL A 240 15.88 5.85 -8.21
N ILE A 241 15.12 5.45 -7.18
CA ILE A 241 15.05 6.13 -5.86
C ILE A 241 16.44 6.40 -5.22
N ARG A 242 17.48 5.57 -5.40
CA ARG A 242 18.85 5.86 -4.92
C ARG A 242 19.47 7.07 -5.64
N LYS A 243 19.14 7.29 -6.93
CA LYS A 243 19.57 8.45 -7.74
C LYS A 243 18.58 9.63 -7.69
N GLN A 244 17.30 9.34 -7.43
CA GLN A 244 16.14 10.22 -7.37
C GLN A 244 15.70 10.51 -5.93
N MET A 245 16.59 10.36 -4.95
CA MET A 245 16.55 11.23 -3.78
C MET A 245 17.44 12.45 -4.07
N PRO A 246 16.97 13.46 -4.86
CA PRO A 246 17.64 14.75 -4.84
C PRO A 246 17.83 15.18 -3.40
N GLN A 247 19.00 15.73 -3.09
CA GLN A 247 19.19 16.52 -1.88
C GLN A 247 18.09 17.61 -1.88
N GLY A 248 17.05 17.45 -1.05
CA GLY A 248 15.93 18.40 -0.93
C GLY A 248 14.52 17.87 -1.22
N TYR A 249 14.33 16.62 -1.66
CA TYR A 249 12.98 16.04 -1.76
C TYR A 249 12.47 15.56 -0.39
N PHE A 250 11.15 15.65 -0.19
CA PHE A 250 10.49 15.11 1.00
C PHE A 250 10.73 13.60 1.08
N SER A 251 11.42 13.16 2.12
CA SER A 251 11.63 11.74 2.41
C SER A 251 10.43 11.19 3.17
N HIS A 252 9.83 10.11 2.66
CA HIS A 252 8.66 9.52 3.31
C HIS A 252 9.06 8.89 4.65
N PRO A 253 8.56 9.39 5.80
CA PRO A 253 9.07 9.00 7.11
C PRO A 253 8.86 7.51 7.45
N ILE A 254 7.89 6.86 6.78
CA ILE A 254 7.62 5.42 6.94
C ILE A 254 8.35 4.54 5.89
N LEU A 255 8.58 5.02 4.66
CA LEU A 255 9.15 4.18 3.60
C LEU A 255 10.67 4.29 3.56
N GLN A 256 11.21 5.46 3.94
CA GLN A 256 12.64 5.75 3.88
C GLN A 256 13.52 4.69 4.55
N PRO A 257 13.24 4.24 5.79
CA PRO A 257 14.12 3.25 6.44
C PRO A 257 14.13 1.90 5.72
N TYR A 258 13.03 1.54 5.06
CA TYR A 258 12.94 0.33 4.25
C TYR A 258 13.74 0.48 2.96
N ILE A 259 13.66 1.63 2.29
CA ILE A 259 14.43 1.92 1.07
C ILE A 259 15.93 1.92 1.36
N GLU A 260 16.35 2.53 2.47
CA GLU A 260 17.75 2.49 2.91
C GLU A 260 18.24 1.07 3.18
N LYS A 261 17.41 0.26 3.82
CA LYS A 261 17.70 -1.17 4.06
C LYS A 261 17.81 -1.97 2.75
N ILE A 262 16.89 -1.75 1.81
CA ILE A 262 16.93 -2.36 0.47
C ILE A 262 18.22 -1.96 -0.24
N ALA A 263 18.60 -0.68 -0.21
CA ALA A 263 19.79 -0.15 -0.86
C ALA A 263 21.11 -0.75 -0.32
N GLN A 264 21.11 -1.23 0.92
CA GLN A 264 22.25 -1.92 1.55
C GLN A 264 22.36 -3.40 1.16
N THR A 265 21.36 -3.97 0.47
CA THR A 265 21.25 -5.41 0.21
C THR A 265 21.62 -5.75 -1.24
N SER A 266 22.79 -5.28 -1.70
CA SER A 266 23.20 -5.31 -3.12
C SER A 266 23.46 -6.70 -3.72
N HIS A 267 23.55 -7.75 -2.90
CA HIS A 267 23.83 -9.12 -3.35
C HIS A 267 22.57 -9.91 -3.73
N LEU A 268 21.38 -9.40 -3.42
CA LEU A 268 20.12 -10.05 -3.78
C LEU A 268 19.62 -9.57 -5.15
N ARG A 269 18.94 -10.45 -5.90
CA ARG A 269 18.17 -10.09 -7.11
C ARG A 269 16.88 -9.36 -6.69
N LEU A 270 17.02 -8.18 -6.09
CA LEU A 270 15.93 -7.44 -5.43
C LEU A 270 14.75 -7.14 -6.37
N ALA A 271 15.02 -6.77 -7.63
CA ALA A 271 13.97 -6.50 -8.61
C ALA A 271 13.07 -7.74 -8.82
N ASP A 272 13.68 -8.93 -8.92
CA ASP A 272 12.94 -10.18 -9.08
C ASP A 272 12.14 -10.54 -7.82
N ILE A 273 12.71 -10.28 -6.64
CA ILE A 273 12.05 -10.46 -5.35
C ILE A 273 10.76 -9.63 -5.26
N PHE A 274 10.81 -8.36 -5.68
CA PHE A 274 9.65 -7.48 -5.65
C PHE A 274 8.68 -7.69 -6.82
N ALA A 275 9.17 -8.16 -7.97
CA ALA A 275 8.34 -8.52 -9.11
C ALA A 275 7.53 -9.81 -8.87
N ARG A 276 8.09 -10.77 -8.10
CA ARG A 276 7.50 -12.09 -7.87
C ARG A 276 7.59 -12.53 -6.40
N PRO A 277 7.05 -11.75 -5.46
CA PRO A 277 7.22 -12.04 -4.04
C PRO A 277 6.59 -13.37 -3.59
N TYR A 278 5.67 -13.92 -4.37
CA TYR A 278 5.03 -15.21 -4.12
C TYR A 278 5.96 -16.43 -4.26
N ILE A 279 7.06 -16.33 -5.02
CA ILE A 279 8.01 -17.44 -5.22
C ILE A 279 8.75 -17.77 -3.91
N TYR A 280 8.97 -16.77 -3.08
CA TYR A 280 9.79 -16.88 -1.88
C TYR A 280 8.98 -17.23 -0.62
N LYS A 281 7.70 -17.57 -0.76
CA LYS A 281 6.85 -18.04 0.35
C LYS A 281 6.97 -19.53 0.61
N ASP A 282 7.45 -20.31 -0.36
CA ASP A 282 7.65 -21.75 -0.15
C ASP A 282 8.77 -21.98 0.88
N LYS A 283 8.45 -22.64 2.00
CA LYS A 283 9.43 -23.02 3.02
C LYS A 283 10.49 -24.00 2.48
N ALA A 284 10.22 -24.62 1.32
CA ALA A 284 11.18 -25.43 0.59
C ALA A 284 12.11 -24.61 -0.33
N HIS A 285 11.89 -23.30 -0.48
CA HIS A 285 12.78 -22.45 -1.27
C HIS A 285 14.17 -22.39 -0.61
N PRO A 286 15.26 -22.71 -1.34
CA PRO A 286 16.59 -22.93 -0.76
C PRO A 286 17.24 -21.67 -0.14
N SER A 287 16.63 -20.51 -0.26
CA SER A 287 17.18 -19.22 0.16
C SER A 287 16.49 -18.69 1.43
N LYS A 288 16.80 -19.30 2.59
CA LYS A 288 16.41 -18.77 3.91
C LYS A 288 16.67 -17.26 4.04
N GLU A 289 17.77 -16.79 3.43
CA GLU A 289 18.15 -15.39 3.37
C GLU A 289 17.09 -14.47 2.74
N ILE A 290 16.44 -14.88 1.64
CA ILE A 290 15.40 -14.05 0.99
C ILE A 290 14.14 -14.01 1.83
N GLY A 291 13.76 -15.15 2.43
CA GLY A 291 12.62 -15.20 3.35
C GLY A 291 12.83 -14.31 4.57
N ASP A 292 14.01 -14.40 5.19
CA ASP A 292 14.40 -13.54 6.31
C ASP A 292 14.38 -12.06 5.89
N PHE A 293 14.93 -11.72 4.71
CA PHE A 293 14.89 -10.37 4.16
C PHE A 293 13.47 -9.84 3.98
N LEU A 294 12.57 -10.59 3.33
CA LEU A 294 11.17 -10.19 3.13
C LEU A 294 10.42 -10.00 4.45
N LEU A 295 10.73 -10.81 5.47
CA LEU A 295 10.24 -10.59 6.84
C LEU A 295 10.81 -9.32 7.45
N GLU A 296 12.09 -9.00 7.18
CA GLU A 296 12.70 -7.74 7.61
C GLU A 296 12.08 -6.53 6.94
N ILE A 297 11.57 -6.62 5.72
CA ILE A 297 10.96 -5.48 5.00
C ILE A 297 9.43 -5.59 4.88
N SER A 298 8.81 -6.41 5.73
CA SER A 298 7.35 -6.50 5.80
C SER A 298 6.75 -5.21 6.36
N PRO A 299 5.55 -4.81 5.89
CA PRO A 299 4.89 -3.58 6.32
C PRO A 299 4.74 -3.52 7.85
N PRO A 300 4.72 -2.31 8.42
CA PRO A 300 4.40 -2.15 9.83
C PRO A 300 2.94 -2.56 10.08
N LEU A 301 2.73 -3.59 10.88
CA LEU A 301 1.39 -4.06 11.24
C LEU A 301 1.09 -3.62 12.67
N ASN A 302 0.13 -2.71 12.87
CA ASN A 302 -0.37 -2.39 14.21
C ASN A 302 -1.60 -3.24 14.52
N LEU A 303 -1.46 -4.15 15.48
CA LEU A 303 -2.58 -4.92 15.98
C LEU A 303 -3.11 -4.27 17.26
N TYR A 304 -4.43 -4.08 17.36
CA TYR A 304 -5.06 -3.49 18.53
C TYR A 304 -5.85 -4.56 19.30
N SER A 305 -5.56 -4.71 20.61
CA SER A 305 -6.39 -5.46 21.56
C SER A 305 -6.89 -4.54 22.65
N GLY A 306 -8.21 -4.44 22.85
CA GLY A 306 -8.77 -3.86 24.08
C GLY A 306 -8.24 -2.48 24.49
N ARG A 307 -7.98 -1.58 23.53
CA ARG A 307 -7.39 -0.22 23.67
C ARG A 307 -5.85 -0.12 23.71
N ALA A 308 -5.13 -1.23 23.62
CA ALA A 308 -3.67 -1.25 23.50
C ALA A 308 -3.25 -1.73 22.10
N GLY A 309 -2.39 -0.97 21.42
CA GLY A 309 -1.80 -1.36 20.14
C GLY A 309 -0.41 -1.99 20.31
N VAL A 310 -0.14 -3.09 19.61
CA VAL A 310 1.19 -3.71 19.49
C VAL A 310 1.63 -3.60 18.03
N LEU A 311 2.82 -3.03 17.80
CA LEU A 311 3.43 -2.93 16.48
C LEU A 311 4.25 -4.20 16.19
N MET A 312 4.04 -4.76 15.00
CA MET A 312 4.75 -5.92 14.45
C MET A 312 5.50 -5.54 13.14
N GLY A 313 6.47 -6.36 12.72
CA GLY A 313 7.26 -6.17 11.49
C GLY A 313 8.55 -5.37 11.70
N LEU A 314 9.12 -4.78 10.63
CA LEU A 314 10.32 -3.92 10.74
C LEU A 314 10.09 -2.73 11.67
N GLY A 315 8.85 -2.23 11.74
CA GLY A 315 8.47 -1.18 12.67
C GLY A 315 8.77 -1.52 14.13
N GLN A 316 8.67 -2.80 14.52
CA GLN A 316 9.08 -3.26 15.85
C GLN A 316 10.60 -3.17 16.05
N LYS A 317 11.39 -3.54 15.02
CA LYS A 317 12.87 -3.49 15.04
C LYS A 317 13.40 -2.05 15.04
N LEU A 318 12.69 -1.12 14.40
CA LEU A 318 13.00 0.32 14.39
C LEU A 318 12.69 1.01 15.74
N GLY A 319 12.08 0.30 16.68
CA GLY A 319 11.87 0.75 18.05
C GLY A 319 10.54 1.47 18.28
N LYS A 320 10.24 1.74 19.56
CA LYS A 320 8.96 2.35 19.99
C LYS A 320 8.71 3.71 19.35
N ASP A 321 9.76 4.49 19.14
CA ASP A 321 9.67 5.84 18.55
C ASP A 321 9.18 5.79 17.10
N TYR A 322 9.49 4.72 16.37
CA TYR A 322 9.01 4.54 15.01
C TYR A 322 7.51 4.23 14.94
N GLY A 323 7.00 3.43 15.89
CA GLY A 323 5.56 3.21 16.04
C GLY A 323 4.80 4.51 16.34
N ILE A 324 5.41 5.39 17.12
CA ILE A 324 4.88 6.74 17.39
C ILE A 324 4.82 7.57 16.09
N ILE A 325 5.85 7.51 15.23
CA ILE A 325 5.85 8.20 13.93
C ILE A 325 4.70 7.70 13.05
N ILE A 326 4.56 6.39 12.88
CA ILE A 326 3.49 5.78 12.07
C ILE A 326 2.11 6.24 12.56
N HIS A 327 1.90 6.17 13.88
CA HIS A 327 0.62 6.58 14.50
C HIS A 327 0.30 8.05 14.25
N HIS A 328 1.28 8.94 14.44
CA HIS A 328 1.10 10.36 14.23
C HIS A 328 0.85 10.71 12.76
N LEU A 329 1.58 10.07 11.83
CA LEU A 329 1.34 10.28 10.40
C LEU A 329 -0.05 9.82 9.99
N THR A 330 -0.49 8.65 10.48
CA THR A 330 -1.82 8.11 10.17
C THR A 330 -2.91 9.04 10.69
N THR A 331 -2.72 9.58 11.89
CA THR A 331 -3.62 10.56 12.49
C THR A 331 -3.67 11.84 11.66
N LEU A 332 -2.52 12.32 11.20
CA LEU A 332 -2.40 13.52 10.38
C LEU A 332 -3.12 13.35 9.03
N VAL A 333 -2.90 12.24 8.34
CA VAL A 333 -3.58 11.93 7.07
C VAL A 333 -5.09 11.87 7.28
N SER A 334 -5.55 11.11 8.27
CA SER A 334 -6.98 10.99 8.60
C SER A 334 -7.62 12.35 8.95
N LEU A 335 -6.87 13.25 9.61
CA LEU A 335 -7.30 14.61 9.91
C LEU A 335 -7.48 15.42 8.63
N VAL A 336 -6.47 15.44 7.76
CA VAL A 336 -6.52 16.19 6.49
C VAL A 336 -7.67 15.70 5.63
N ASP A 337 -7.84 14.39 5.51
CA ASP A 337 -8.91 13.78 4.73
C ASP A 337 -10.30 14.30 5.11
N ARG A 338 -10.55 14.44 6.41
CA ARG A 338 -11.82 14.96 6.91
C ARG A 338 -11.98 16.45 6.70
N LEU A 339 -10.89 17.19 6.91
CA LEU A 339 -10.87 18.63 6.73
C LEU A 339 -11.02 19.03 5.26
N VAL A 340 -10.55 18.20 4.33
CA VAL A 340 -10.50 18.51 2.90
C VAL A 340 -11.69 17.93 2.15
N PHE A 341 -12.16 16.71 2.47
CA PHE A 341 -13.16 16.02 1.64
C PHE A 341 -14.57 15.89 2.25
N ASP A 342 -14.84 16.44 3.44
CA ASP A 342 -16.13 16.30 4.16
C ASP A 342 -16.64 14.84 4.20
N ILE A 343 -15.75 13.88 4.51
CA ILE A 343 -16.11 12.47 4.67
C ILE A 343 -16.95 12.33 5.94
N ARG A 344 -18.26 12.47 5.80
CA ARG A 344 -19.25 12.24 6.86
C ARG A 344 -19.46 10.74 7.06
N GLN A 345 -18.50 10.06 7.69
CA GLN A 345 -18.79 8.75 8.27
C GLN A 345 -19.50 8.92 9.61
N GLU A 346 -20.63 8.23 9.71
CA GLU A 346 -21.68 8.26 10.72
C GLU A 346 -21.20 7.88 12.13
N MET A 347 -20.36 8.66 12.77
CA MET A 347 -20.30 8.64 14.23
C MET A 347 -19.70 9.97 14.73
N ILE A 348 -20.59 10.77 15.31
CA ILE A 348 -20.26 12.10 15.81
C ILE A 348 -19.83 11.97 17.27
N CYS A 349 -18.84 12.77 17.70
CA CYS A 349 -18.54 12.92 19.13
C CYS A 349 -19.86 13.20 19.88
N PRO A 350 -20.15 12.58 21.05
CA PRO A 350 -21.41 12.85 21.76
C PRO A 350 -21.47 14.27 22.34
N HIS A 351 -20.33 14.98 22.42
CA HIS A 351 -20.21 16.29 23.03
C HIS A 351 -20.15 17.41 21.97
N GLN A 352 -21.30 17.99 21.60
CA GLN A 352 -21.43 19.11 20.63
C GLN A 352 -20.56 20.34 20.93
N GLN A 353 -20.19 20.52 22.20
CA GLN A 353 -19.37 21.64 22.68
C GLN A 353 -17.86 21.40 22.52
N CYS A 354 -17.45 20.21 22.07
CA CYS A 354 -16.05 19.88 21.86
C CYS A 354 -15.48 20.73 20.69
N PRO A 355 -14.34 21.42 20.86
CA PRO A 355 -13.77 22.27 19.81
C PRO A 355 -13.35 21.48 18.56
N VAL A 356 -13.13 20.17 18.70
CA VAL A 356 -12.84 19.24 17.60
C VAL A 356 -14.05 18.37 17.21
N TYR A 357 -15.26 18.70 17.67
CA TYR A 357 -16.49 17.94 17.42
C TYR A 357 -16.70 17.65 15.93
N LYS A 358 -16.53 18.68 15.09
CA LYS A 358 -16.73 18.57 13.64
C LYS A 358 -15.67 17.73 12.92
N THR A 359 -14.52 17.45 13.56
CA THR A 359 -13.46 16.66 12.92
C THR A 359 -13.65 15.16 13.14
N ASN A 360 -14.45 14.74 14.13
CA ASN A 360 -14.66 13.34 14.55
C ASN A 360 -13.36 12.55 14.90
N LEU A 361 -12.17 13.16 14.95
CA LEU A 361 -10.89 12.44 14.86
C LEU A 361 -10.55 11.59 16.08
N CYS A 362 -11.11 11.96 17.22
CA CYS A 362 -10.98 11.26 18.48
C CYS A 362 -11.47 9.80 18.44
N GLN A 363 -12.30 9.41 17.45
CA GLN A 363 -12.90 8.07 17.41
C GLN A 363 -11.99 6.96 16.88
N ARG A 364 -10.98 7.27 16.06
CA ARG A 364 -10.10 6.23 15.50
C ARG A 364 -9.02 5.77 16.46
N TYR A 365 -8.72 6.54 17.50
CA TYR A 365 -7.45 6.39 18.22
C TYR A 365 -7.56 6.22 19.74
N LEU A 366 -8.72 6.49 20.38
CA LEU A 366 -8.85 6.37 21.83
C LEU A 366 -10.26 5.96 22.27
N ALA A 367 -10.34 5.21 23.37
CA ALA A 367 -11.59 5.03 24.09
C ALA A 367 -12.02 6.35 24.76
N PHE A 368 -13.27 6.75 24.53
CA PHE A 368 -13.80 7.99 25.09
C PHE A 368 -14.07 7.87 26.58
N PRO A 369 -13.77 8.91 27.37
CA PRO A 369 -14.58 9.20 28.54
C PRO A 369 -15.96 9.66 28.02
N LEU A 370 -16.99 8.87 28.31
CA LEU A 370 -18.38 9.17 27.91
C LEU A 370 -18.93 10.44 28.59
N ASP A 371 -18.26 10.93 29.64
CA ASP A 371 -18.85 11.90 30.56
C ASP A 371 -18.37 13.35 30.34
N ASP A 372 -17.16 13.59 29.82
CA ASP A 372 -16.61 14.95 29.61
C ASP A 372 -15.49 14.99 28.56
N TYR A 373 -15.69 15.75 27.49
CA TYR A 373 -14.68 15.95 26.43
C TYR A 373 -13.40 16.63 26.92
N ARG A 374 -13.42 17.37 28.04
CA ARG A 374 -12.23 18.03 28.60
C ARG A 374 -11.25 17.05 29.24
N LYS A 375 -11.71 15.84 29.56
CA LYS A 375 -10.86 14.71 29.98
C LYS A 375 -10.23 14.00 28.78
N CYS A 376 -10.60 14.36 27.55
CA CYS A 376 -10.02 13.81 26.34
C CYS A 376 -8.62 14.40 26.12
N LYS A 377 -7.58 13.57 26.22
CA LYS A 377 -6.18 13.96 25.93
C LYS A 377 -5.92 14.27 24.46
N PHE A 378 -6.91 14.11 23.57
CA PHE A 378 -6.73 14.31 22.14
C PHE A 378 -6.29 15.73 21.77
N SER A 379 -6.83 16.76 22.44
CA SER A 379 -6.42 18.16 22.23
C SER A 379 -4.97 18.40 22.68
N GLU A 380 -4.54 17.76 23.79
CA GLU A 380 -3.16 17.78 24.25
C GLU A 380 -2.23 16.99 23.32
N LEU A 381 -2.73 15.94 22.68
CA LEU A 381 -2.01 15.15 21.69
C LEU A 381 -1.81 15.92 20.38
N LEU A 382 -2.82 16.68 19.93
CA LEU A 382 -2.72 17.63 18.81
C LEU A 382 -1.81 18.83 19.10
N ASN A 383 -1.80 19.33 20.34
CA ASN A 383 -0.91 20.42 20.77
C ASN A 383 0.52 19.91 21.08
N GLY A 384 0.63 18.67 21.56
CA GLY A 384 1.87 17.96 21.90
C GLY A 384 2.55 17.33 20.67
N LEU A 385 1.79 17.10 19.61
CA LEU A 385 2.21 17.07 18.21
C LEU A 385 2.82 18.43 17.85
N ARG A 386 3.97 18.75 18.44
CA ARG A 386 4.95 19.64 17.85
C ARG A 386 5.45 18.92 16.59
N LEU A 387 4.63 18.86 15.54
CA LEU A 387 5.04 18.47 14.18
C LEU A 387 6.26 19.29 13.76
N GLY A 388 6.38 20.52 14.26
CA GLY A 388 7.59 21.34 14.13
C GLY A 388 8.87 20.70 14.68
N ASN A 389 8.83 19.77 15.64
CA ASN A 389 10.02 19.05 16.11
C ASN A 389 10.32 17.80 15.26
N LEU A 390 9.32 17.17 14.62
CA LEU A 390 9.56 16.17 13.57
C LEU A 390 10.14 16.81 12.30
N LEU A 391 9.81 18.09 12.06
CA LEU A 391 10.31 18.90 10.94
C LEU A 391 11.65 19.63 11.24
N ASN A 392 12.02 19.79 12.53
CA ASN A 392 13.27 20.44 12.97
C ASN A 392 14.28 19.47 13.61
N ALA A 393 13.89 18.21 13.88
CA ALA A 393 14.88 17.16 14.06
C ALA A 393 15.64 17.11 12.73
N LYS A 394 16.91 17.50 12.75
CA LYS A 394 17.78 17.42 11.58
C LYS A 394 17.68 16.00 11.02
N LEU A 395 16.93 15.87 9.93
CA LEU A 395 17.06 14.84 8.91
C LEU A 395 18.23 15.24 8.02
#